data_AF-A0A357BL99-F1
#
_entry.id   AF-A0A357BL99-F1
#
_cell.length_a   1.000
_cell.length_b   1.000
_cell.length_c   1.000
_cell.angle_alpha   90.00
_cell.angle_beta   90.00
_cell.angle_gamma   90.00
#
_symmetry.space_group_name_H-M   'P 1'
#
loop_
_entity.id
_entity.type
_entity.pdbx_description
1 polymer ?
#
loop_
_entity_poly.entity_id
_entity_poly.type
_entity_poly.pdbx_seq_one_letter_code
_entity_poly.pdbx_strand_id
1 'polypeptide(L)'
;MDDLKKFTRYIKERNLLERKITALIHRPASLGHMGEYIASKIFDIKLNASAVEKGFDGIFMGGNLKGKTVNIKWYAKNEGLLDIGSDCNNRPAYYLVLTGAKLNATSSRGRTRPWVIEAVYLFDADDLVSRLEGRVKIGIARSVKREFWEEAEIYPNQKNTRLPLSDEQRCLLALFKDSGAE
;
A
#
# COMPACT_ATOMS: atom_id res chain seq x y z
N MET A 1 0.08 -7.14 37.30
CA MET A 1 1.56 -7.28 37.15
C MET A 1 1.94 -8.38 36.16
N ASP A 2 1.27 -9.53 36.15
CA ASP A 2 1.56 -10.63 35.20
C ASP A 2 1.32 -10.22 33.72
N ASP A 3 0.22 -9.50 33.46
CA ASP A 3 -0.10 -9.00 32.11
C ASP A 3 0.97 -8.04 31.57
N LEU A 4 1.58 -7.22 32.43
CA LEU A 4 2.65 -6.29 32.02
C LEU A 4 3.94 -7.05 31.66
N LYS A 5 4.24 -8.15 32.35
CA LYS A 5 5.37 -9.03 32.01
C LYS A 5 5.13 -9.73 30.67
N LYS A 6 3.93 -10.28 30.45
CA LYS A 6 3.51 -10.86 29.16
C LYS A 6 3.57 -9.84 28.03
N PHE A 7 3.04 -8.64 28.25
CA PHE A 7 3.10 -7.54 27.29
C PHE A 7 4.54 -7.17 26.91
N THR A 8 5.44 -7.05 27.90
CA THR A 8 6.86 -6.75 27.66
C THR A 8 7.53 -7.82 26.81
N ARG A 9 7.18 -9.10 27.01
CA ARG A 9 7.68 -10.21 26.18
C ARG A 9 7.23 -10.05 24.72
N TYR A 10 5.96 -9.75 24.48
CA TYR A 10 5.44 -9.54 23.11
C TYR A 10 6.09 -8.34 22.42
N ILE A 11 6.36 -7.26 23.14
CA ILE A 11 7.11 -6.11 22.58
C ILE A 11 8.53 -6.52 22.17
N LYS A 12 9.23 -7.31 22.99
CA LYS A 12 10.58 -7.80 22.66
C LYS A 12 10.57 -8.72 21.44
N GLU A 13 9.60 -9.62 21.33
CA GLU A 13 9.42 -10.51 20.18
C GLU A 13 9.15 -9.71 18.91
N ARG A 14 8.24 -8.72 18.98
CA ARG A 14 7.98 -7.80 17.86
C ARG A 14 9.24 -7.05 17.43
N ASN A 15 9.98 -6.46 18.36
CA ASN A 15 11.22 -5.72 18.04
C ASN A 15 12.29 -6.63 17.42
N LEU A 16 12.33 -7.91 17.81
CA LEU A 16 13.23 -8.90 17.19
C LEU A 16 12.81 -9.21 15.74
N LEU A 17 11.52 -9.39 15.49
CA LEU A 17 10.99 -9.60 14.14
C LEU A 17 11.24 -8.37 13.25
N GLU A 18 10.99 -7.16 13.76
CA GLU A 18 11.27 -5.91 13.03
C GLU A 18 12.75 -5.82 12.62
N ARG A 19 13.70 -6.19 13.50
CA ARG A 19 15.13 -6.23 13.14
C ARG A 19 15.44 -7.25 12.04
N LYS A 20 14.82 -8.44 12.08
CA LYS A 20 14.99 -9.46 11.03
C LYS A 20 14.46 -8.97 9.68
N ILE A 21 13.30 -8.32 9.68
CA ILE A 21 12.72 -7.72 8.47
C ILE A 21 13.63 -6.61 7.94
N THR A 22 14.08 -5.70 8.81
CA THR A 22 15.01 -4.63 8.40
C THR A 22 16.32 -5.15 7.82
N ALA A 23 16.87 -6.24 8.38
CA ALA A 23 18.05 -6.88 7.81
C ALA A 23 17.78 -7.47 6.41
N LEU A 24 16.58 -7.99 6.17
CA LEU A 24 16.17 -8.57 4.88
C LEU A 24 15.92 -7.50 3.81
N ILE A 25 15.22 -6.41 4.15
CA ILE A 25 14.83 -5.36 3.19
C ILE A 25 15.82 -4.18 3.13
N HIS A 26 16.82 -4.17 4.00
CA HIS A 26 17.82 -3.10 4.17
C HIS A 26 17.22 -1.69 4.41
N ARG A 27 16.01 -1.64 4.97
CA ARG A 27 15.26 -0.43 5.33
C ARG A 27 14.51 -0.65 6.66
N PRO A 28 14.21 0.42 7.43
CA PRO A 28 13.37 0.30 8.62
C PRO A 28 12.05 -0.43 8.30
N ALA A 29 11.64 -1.38 9.14
CA ALA A 29 10.41 -2.17 8.97
C ALA A 29 9.13 -1.37 9.26
N SER A 30 9.01 -0.19 8.67
CA SER A 30 7.79 0.61 8.65
C SER A 30 6.86 0.13 7.55
N LEU A 31 5.55 0.33 7.73
CA LEU A 31 4.55 -0.11 6.75
C LEU A 31 4.79 0.50 5.36
N GLY A 32 5.29 1.74 5.29
CA GLY A 32 5.69 2.40 4.05
C GLY A 32 6.83 1.66 3.34
N HIS A 33 7.98 1.50 3.99
CA HIS A 33 9.13 0.84 3.36
C HIS A 33 8.88 -0.62 3.02
N MET A 34 8.10 -1.34 3.84
CA MET A 34 7.72 -2.70 3.50
C MET A 34 6.78 -2.74 2.29
N GLY A 35 5.83 -1.81 2.19
CA GLY A 35 4.96 -1.66 1.02
C GLY A 35 5.76 -1.37 -0.25
N GLU A 36 6.73 -0.44 -0.17
CA GLU A 36 7.67 -0.14 -1.24
C GLU A 36 8.49 -1.37 -1.66
N TYR A 37 9.06 -2.09 -0.69
CA TYR A 37 9.83 -3.31 -0.95
C TYR A 37 8.98 -4.35 -1.68
N ILE A 38 7.78 -4.66 -1.18
CA ILE A 38 6.85 -5.61 -1.80
C ILE A 38 6.52 -5.18 -3.23
N ALA A 39 6.17 -3.90 -3.40
CA ALA A 39 5.80 -3.37 -4.70
C ALA A 39 6.97 -3.42 -5.71
N SER A 40 8.20 -3.15 -5.27
CA SER A 40 9.40 -3.25 -6.10
C SER A 40 9.65 -4.65 -6.63
N LYS A 41 9.32 -5.68 -5.84
CA LYS A 41 9.52 -7.09 -6.21
C LYS A 41 8.41 -7.62 -7.10
N ILE A 42 7.17 -7.18 -6.89
CA ILE A 42 6.01 -7.72 -7.62
C ILE A 42 5.77 -6.96 -8.93
N PHE A 43 5.87 -5.63 -8.94
CA PHE A 43 5.42 -4.82 -10.08
C PHE A 43 6.56 -4.23 -10.93
N ASP A 44 7.78 -4.76 -10.78
CA ASP A 44 8.97 -4.30 -11.51
C ASP A 44 9.19 -2.78 -11.38
N ILE A 45 9.26 -2.31 -10.13
CA ILE A 45 9.42 -0.89 -9.80
C ILE A 45 10.83 -0.64 -9.29
N LYS A 46 11.54 0.30 -9.94
CA LYS A 46 12.79 0.84 -9.42
C LYS A 46 12.49 1.94 -8.41
N LEU A 47 12.74 1.65 -7.14
CA LEU A 47 12.57 2.61 -6.05
C LEU A 47 13.63 3.71 -6.08
N ASN A 48 13.24 4.90 -5.64
CA ASN A 48 14.16 6.01 -5.42
C ASN A 48 15.08 5.72 -4.21
N ALA A 49 16.32 6.19 -4.28
CA ALA A 49 17.29 5.99 -3.20
C ALA A 49 16.95 6.80 -1.93
N SER A 50 16.31 7.96 -2.08
CA SER A 50 15.90 8.85 -1.00
C SER A 50 14.49 9.40 -1.24
N ALA A 51 13.64 9.34 -0.21
CA ALA A 51 12.27 9.88 -0.21
C ALA A 51 12.23 11.42 -0.14
N VAL A 52 13.38 12.09 0.06
CA VAL A 52 13.44 13.51 0.42
C VAL A 52 13.38 14.45 -0.80
N GLU A 53 13.65 13.96 -2.01
CA GLU A 53 13.82 14.85 -3.19
C GLU A 53 12.77 14.69 -4.30
N LYS A 54 11.98 13.61 -4.30
CA LYS A 54 11.05 13.30 -5.41
C LYS A 54 9.71 12.93 -4.82
N GLY A 55 8.63 13.62 -5.20
CA GLY A 55 7.27 13.40 -4.69
C GLY A 55 6.62 12.05 -5.07
N PHE A 56 7.44 11.05 -5.40
CA PHE A 56 7.07 9.70 -5.80
C PHE A 56 8.12 8.69 -5.32
N ASP A 57 7.70 7.44 -5.13
CA ASP A 57 8.53 6.42 -4.48
C ASP A 57 9.38 5.63 -5.49
N GLY A 58 8.94 5.54 -6.75
CA GLY A 58 9.69 4.84 -7.79
C GLY A 58 9.18 5.06 -9.21
N ILE A 59 9.76 4.30 -10.14
CA ILE A 59 9.44 4.31 -11.57
C ILE A 59 9.22 2.86 -12.02
N PHE A 60 8.15 2.62 -12.77
CA PHE A 60 7.92 1.32 -13.42
C PHE A 60 8.97 1.06 -14.49
N MET A 61 9.57 -0.13 -14.47
CA MET A 61 10.67 -0.49 -15.38
C MET A 61 10.18 -1.27 -16.61
N GLY A 62 8.99 -1.87 -16.54
CA GLY A 62 8.42 -2.72 -17.59
C GLY A 62 6.92 -2.51 -17.83
N GLY A 63 6.40 -3.22 -18.83
CA GLY A 63 4.98 -3.23 -19.20
C GLY A 63 4.46 -1.89 -19.74
N ASN A 64 3.14 -1.74 -19.72
CA ASN A 64 2.42 -0.57 -20.26
C ASN A 64 2.73 0.74 -19.52
N LEU A 65 3.24 0.65 -18.29
CA LEU A 65 3.55 1.80 -17.45
C LEU A 65 5.04 2.14 -17.42
N LYS A 66 5.87 1.49 -18.25
CA LYS A 66 7.32 1.72 -18.30
C LYS A 66 7.66 3.21 -18.37
N GLY A 67 8.53 3.66 -17.46
CA GLY A 67 8.96 5.05 -17.34
C GLY A 67 7.99 5.96 -16.58
N LYS A 68 6.81 5.49 -16.16
CA LYS A 68 5.86 6.26 -15.36
C LYS A 68 6.24 6.21 -13.89
N THR A 69 6.08 7.36 -13.21
CA THR A 69 6.34 7.51 -11.78
C THR A 69 5.19 6.96 -10.96
N VAL A 70 5.50 6.40 -9.79
CA VAL A 70 4.53 5.79 -8.89
C VAL A 70 4.80 6.13 -7.44
N ASN A 71 3.72 6.38 -6.68
CA ASN A 71 3.74 6.41 -5.23
C ASN A 71 3.01 5.20 -4.67
N ILE A 72 3.59 4.56 -3.66
CA ILE A 72 3.19 3.27 -3.11
C ILE A 72 2.62 3.51 -1.72
N LYS A 73 1.36 3.12 -1.52
CA LYS A 73 0.68 3.23 -0.22
C LYS A 73 0.27 1.85 0.25
N TRP A 74 0.67 1.46 1.46
CA TRP A 74 0.13 0.26 2.10
C TRP A 74 -0.72 0.65 3.30
N TYR A 75 -2.01 0.30 3.22
CA TYR A 75 -2.95 0.44 4.33
C TYR A 75 -3.33 -0.95 4.86
N ALA A 76 -3.08 -1.22 6.14
CA ALA A 76 -3.49 -2.48 6.78
C ALA A 76 -5.02 -2.72 6.71
N LYS A 77 -5.80 -1.68 6.41
CA LYS A 77 -7.25 -1.73 6.21
C LYS A 77 -7.65 -0.72 5.14
N ASN A 78 -8.54 -1.11 4.23
CA ASN A 78 -9.14 -0.16 3.30
C ASN A 78 -10.27 0.63 3.98
N GLU A 79 -10.01 1.89 4.32
CA GLU A 79 -11.00 2.80 4.92
C GLU A 79 -11.56 3.81 3.90
N GLY A 80 -11.33 3.58 2.60
CA GLY A 80 -11.72 4.50 1.52
C GLY A 80 -10.91 5.80 1.50
N LEU A 81 -9.82 5.87 2.27
CA LEU A 81 -8.93 7.00 2.38
C LEU A 81 -7.70 6.79 1.50
N LEU A 82 -7.37 7.80 0.71
CA LEU A 82 -6.13 7.83 -0.06
C LEU A 82 -5.39 9.14 0.23
N ASP A 83 -4.15 8.99 0.69
CA ASP A 83 -3.25 10.11 0.92
C ASP A 83 -2.65 10.59 -0.41
N ILE A 84 -3.22 11.68 -0.93
CA ILE A 84 -2.75 12.36 -2.13
C ILE A 84 -1.94 13.56 -1.64
N GLY A 85 -0.62 13.48 -1.82
CA GLY A 85 0.31 14.53 -1.41
C GLY A 85 -0.12 15.92 -1.88
N SER A 86 0.31 16.94 -1.13
CA SER A 86 -0.16 18.31 -1.33
C SER A 86 0.50 19.06 -2.48
N ASP A 87 1.60 18.52 -3.01
CA ASP A 87 2.37 19.19 -4.05
C ASP A 87 1.82 18.83 -5.44
N CYS A 88 1.21 19.79 -6.10
CA CYS A 88 0.73 19.65 -7.47
C CYS A 88 1.86 19.63 -8.51
N ASN A 89 3.04 20.15 -8.18
CA ASN A 89 4.16 20.28 -9.13
C ASN A 89 5.05 19.03 -9.19
N ASN A 90 5.00 18.15 -8.20
CA ASN A 90 5.84 16.95 -8.13
C ASN A 90 5.01 15.68 -7.89
N ARG A 91 3.89 15.54 -8.61
CA ARG A 91 2.95 14.43 -8.46
C ARG A 91 3.45 13.17 -9.19
N PRO A 92 3.26 11.96 -8.63
CA PRO A 92 3.45 10.73 -9.38
C PRO A 92 2.41 10.62 -10.51
N ALA A 93 2.70 9.87 -11.57
CA ALA A 93 1.70 9.52 -12.57
C ALA A 93 0.65 8.54 -12.02
N TYR A 94 1.05 7.67 -11.08
CA TYR A 94 0.17 6.66 -10.48
C TYR A 94 0.32 6.55 -8.97
N TYR A 95 -0.78 6.18 -8.30
CA TYR A 95 -0.76 5.66 -6.93
C TYR A 95 -1.04 4.16 -6.97
N LEU A 96 -0.08 3.37 -6.48
CA LEU A 96 -0.22 1.93 -6.27
C LEU A 96 -0.55 1.68 -4.80
N VAL A 97 -1.77 1.21 -4.54
CA VAL A 97 -2.30 1.07 -3.18
C VAL A 97 -2.50 -0.39 -2.85
N LEU A 98 -1.80 -0.88 -1.83
CA LEU A 98 -1.98 -2.22 -1.26
C LEU A 98 -2.88 -2.11 -0.03
N THR A 99 -3.88 -2.97 0.10
CA THR A 99 -4.80 -2.94 1.26
C THR A 99 -5.16 -4.31 1.80
N GLY A 100 -5.40 -4.41 3.11
CA GLY A 100 -6.12 -5.54 3.73
C GLY A 100 -7.63 -5.52 3.44
N ALA A 101 -8.39 -6.38 4.13
CA ALA A 101 -9.83 -6.60 3.91
C ALA A 101 -10.69 -5.34 3.72
N LYS A 102 -11.70 -5.46 2.84
CA LYS A 102 -12.74 -4.44 2.61
C LYS A 102 -13.86 -4.42 3.68
N LEU A 103 -13.81 -5.25 4.72
CA LEU A 103 -14.99 -5.56 5.54
C LEU A 103 -15.27 -4.61 6.72
N ASN A 104 -16.58 -4.56 7.02
CA ASN A 104 -17.35 -3.59 7.79
C ASN A 104 -16.73 -3.10 9.10
N ALA A 105 -16.93 -1.80 9.36
CA ALA A 105 -16.67 -1.14 10.63
C ALA A 105 -17.46 -1.82 11.78
N THR A 106 -16.89 -2.85 12.37
CA THR A 106 -17.30 -3.41 13.66
C THR A 106 -16.11 -3.26 14.61
N SER A 107 -16.42 -2.75 15.81
CA SER A 107 -15.56 -2.14 16.84
C SER A 107 -14.06 -2.52 16.91
N SER A 108 -13.26 -1.56 17.36
CA SER A 108 -11.81 -1.67 17.57
C SER A 108 -11.38 -2.59 18.72
N ARG A 109 -12.32 -3.14 19.51
CA ARG A 109 -12.01 -3.90 20.72
C ARG A 109 -11.81 -5.38 20.37
N GLY A 110 -10.57 -5.87 20.52
CA GLY A 110 -10.21 -7.28 20.32
C GLY A 110 -9.86 -7.68 18.88
N ARG A 111 -9.74 -6.73 17.95
CA ARG A 111 -9.32 -7.01 16.57
C ARG A 111 -7.85 -6.63 16.34
N THR A 112 -7.08 -7.54 15.74
CA THR A 112 -5.75 -7.26 15.21
C THR A 112 -5.88 -6.54 13.86
N ARG A 113 -4.89 -5.73 13.49
CA ARG A 113 -4.74 -5.20 12.12
C ARG A 113 -3.56 -5.95 11.48
N PRO A 114 -3.78 -7.17 10.98
CA PRO A 114 -2.68 -7.96 10.42
C PRO A 114 -2.08 -7.24 9.21
N TRP A 115 -0.78 -7.40 9.01
CA TRP A 115 -0.07 -6.85 7.85
C TRP A 115 -0.30 -7.76 6.65
N VAL A 116 -1.51 -7.70 6.09
CA VAL A 116 -1.96 -8.51 4.96
C VAL A 116 -2.23 -7.65 3.73
N ILE A 117 -2.20 -8.30 2.57
CA ILE A 117 -2.57 -7.70 1.28
C ILE A 117 -3.68 -8.56 0.69
N GLU A 118 -4.91 -8.05 0.71
CA GLU A 118 -6.07 -8.71 0.14
C GLU A 118 -6.48 -8.09 -1.20
N ALA A 119 -6.20 -6.80 -1.38
CA ALA A 119 -6.51 -6.09 -2.60
C ALA A 119 -5.40 -5.10 -2.98
N VAL A 120 -5.26 -4.87 -4.28
CA VAL A 120 -4.33 -3.89 -4.85
C VAL A 120 -5.07 -3.03 -5.88
N TYR A 121 -4.79 -1.74 -5.82
CA TYR A 121 -5.39 -0.71 -6.67
C TYR A 121 -4.32 0.09 -7.38
N LEU A 122 -4.62 0.49 -8.60
CA LEU A 122 -3.84 1.43 -9.37
C LEU A 122 -4.71 2.64 -9.73
N PHE A 123 -4.41 3.78 -9.13
CA PHE A 123 -5.06 5.05 -9.46
C PHE A 123 -4.18 5.86 -10.40
N ASP A 124 -4.78 6.39 -11.47
CA ASP A 124 -4.18 7.45 -12.26
C ASP A 124 -4.29 8.77 -11.47
N ALA A 125 -3.15 9.44 -11.30
CA ALA A 125 -3.08 10.60 -10.42
C ALA A 125 -3.80 11.83 -10.99
N ASP A 126 -3.83 11.98 -12.32
CA ASP A 126 -4.50 13.10 -12.98
C ASP A 126 -6.00 12.88 -12.98
N ASP A 127 -6.45 11.68 -13.34
CA ASP A 127 -7.87 11.30 -13.27
C ASP A 127 -8.42 11.43 -11.84
N LEU A 128 -7.63 10.98 -10.85
CA LEU A 128 -8.00 11.09 -9.45
C LEU A 128 -8.14 12.55 -9.01
N VAL A 129 -7.25 13.46 -9.44
CA VAL A 129 -7.37 14.87 -9.08
C VAL A 129 -8.50 15.56 -9.82
N SER A 130 -8.65 15.36 -11.14
CA SER A 130 -9.76 15.94 -11.90
C SER A 130 -11.13 15.53 -11.33
N ARG A 131 -11.26 14.30 -10.83
CA ARG A 131 -12.50 13.81 -10.20
C ARG A 131 -12.70 14.32 -8.75
N LEU A 132 -11.65 14.84 -8.12
CA LEU A 132 -11.68 15.43 -6.78
C LEU A 132 -11.75 16.97 -6.80
N GLU A 133 -11.45 17.61 -7.94
CA GLU A 133 -11.57 19.04 -8.14
C GLU A 133 -13.03 19.50 -7.95
N GLY A 134 -13.22 20.49 -7.07
CA GLY A 134 -14.52 20.93 -6.55
C GLY A 134 -14.74 20.65 -5.06
N ARG A 135 -13.87 19.85 -4.41
CA ARG A 135 -13.89 19.62 -2.94
C ARG A 135 -12.55 20.03 -2.31
N VAL A 136 -12.64 21.09 -1.50
CA VAL A 136 -11.62 21.88 -0.78
C VAL A 136 -10.40 21.13 -0.18
N LYS A 137 -9.27 21.88 -0.12
CA LYS A 137 -7.98 21.75 0.61
C LYS A 137 -7.14 20.49 0.43
N ILE A 138 -6.04 20.71 -0.28
CA ILE A 138 -4.95 19.80 -0.60
C ILE A 138 -4.11 19.53 0.68
N GLY A 139 -3.84 18.27 1.04
CA GLY A 139 -2.89 17.89 2.13
C GLY A 139 -3.36 17.01 3.29
N ILE A 140 -4.57 16.42 3.26
CA ILE A 140 -5.07 15.45 4.26
C ILE A 140 -5.69 14.26 3.52
N ALA A 141 -5.51 13.03 4.03
CA ALA A 141 -6.06 11.79 3.48
C ALA A 141 -7.51 11.99 2.97
N ARG A 142 -7.72 11.80 1.67
CA ARG A 142 -8.98 12.15 1.01
C ARG A 142 -9.91 10.94 0.97
N SER A 143 -11.18 11.15 1.28
CA SER A 143 -12.21 10.14 1.04
C SER A 143 -12.45 10.03 -0.46
N VAL A 144 -12.16 8.85 -1.00
CA VAL A 144 -12.35 8.51 -2.41
C VAL A 144 -13.61 7.64 -2.52
N LYS A 145 -14.51 7.98 -3.45
CA LYS A 145 -15.75 7.23 -3.65
C LYS A 145 -15.47 5.76 -3.94
N ARG A 146 -16.35 4.88 -3.47
CA ARG A 146 -16.25 3.42 -3.67
C ARG A 146 -16.10 3.02 -5.14
N GLU A 147 -16.82 3.68 -6.03
CA GLU A 147 -16.76 3.43 -7.49
C GLU A 147 -15.34 3.56 -8.03
N PHE A 148 -14.58 4.56 -7.57
CA PHE A 148 -13.20 4.76 -8.02
C PHE A 148 -12.25 3.68 -7.48
N TRP A 149 -12.47 3.21 -6.26
CA TRP A 149 -11.73 2.04 -5.75
C TRP A 149 -12.04 0.79 -6.57
N GLU A 150 -13.29 0.59 -6.96
CA GLU A 150 -13.66 -0.54 -7.78
C GLU A 150 -13.04 -0.47 -9.18
N GLU A 151 -13.09 0.69 -9.85
CA GLU A 151 -12.45 0.90 -11.15
C GLU A 151 -10.93 0.72 -11.10
N ALA A 152 -10.29 1.14 -10.02
CA ALA A 152 -8.84 1.07 -9.84
C ALA A 152 -8.33 -0.34 -9.48
N GLU A 153 -9.20 -1.31 -9.19
CA GLU A 153 -8.80 -2.64 -8.71
C GLU A 153 -8.02 -3.43 -9.76
N ILE A 154 -6.81 -3.87 -9.40
CA ILE A 154 -5.98 -4.79 -10.21
C ILE A 154 -5.89 -6.18 -9.59
N TYR A 155 -6.09 -6.29 -8.27
CA TYR A 155 -6.13 -7.53 -7.52
C TYR A 155 -7.20 -7.45 -6.40
N PRO A 156 -7.97 -8.51 -6.13
CA PRO A 156 -7.94 -9.82 -6.78
C PRO A 156 -8.64 -9.84 -8.15
N ASN A 157 -9.65 -8.99 -8.35
CA ASN A 157 -10.37 -8.89 -9.61
C ASN A 157 -9.71 -7.84 -10.51
N GLN A 158 -9.28 -8.22 -11.70
CA GLN A 158 -8.67 -7.29 -12.64
C GLN A 158 -9.75 -6.42 -13.31
N LYS A 159 -10.10 -5.29 -12.69
CA LYS A 159 -10.99 -4.29 -13.29
C LYS A 159 -10.20 -3.25 -14.09
N ASN A 160 -9.07 -2.79 -13.53
CA ASN A 160 -8.15 -1.89 -14.22
C ASN A 160 -7.20 -2.69 -15.12
N THR A 161 -7.23 -2.45 -16.43
CA THR A 161 -6.40 -3.14 -17.43
C THR A 161 -5.09 -2.43 -17.75
N ARG A 162 -4.80 -1.27 -17.14
CA ARG A 162 -3.57 -0.50 -17.38
C ARG A 162 -2.32 -1.21 -16.84
N LEU A 163 -2.48 -1.99 -15.79
CA LEU A 163 -1.44 -2.85 -15.22
C LEU A 163 -1.99 -4.28 -15.05
N PRO A 164 -1.99 -5.08 -16.14
CA PRO A 164 -2.44 -6.46 -16.07
C PRO A 164 -1.44 -7.28 -15.23
N LEU A 165 -1.96 -8.08 -14.29
CA LEU A 165 -1.13 -8.94 -13.46
C LEU A 165 -0.97 -10.31 -14.07
N SER A 166 0.28 -10.76 -14.18
CA SER A 166 0.64 -12.14 -14.49
C SER A 166 0.22 -13.10 -13.36
N ASP A 167 0.14 -14.38 -13.69
CA ASP A 167 -0.16 -15.43 -12.71
C ASP A 167 0.91 -15.49 -11.60
N GLU A 168 2.17 -15.29 -11.94
CA GLU A 168 3.26 -15.21 -10.98
C GLU A 168 3.05 -14.07 -9.97
N GLN A 169 2.71 -12.86 -10.45
CA GLN A 169 2.41 -11.72 -9.58
C GLN A 169 1.21 -11.99 -8.67
N ARG A 170 0.18 -12.67 -9.18
CA ARG A 170 -1.01 -13.06 -8.39
C ARG A 170 -0.65 -14.08 -7.31
N CYS A 171 0.22 -15.05 -7.62
CA CYS A 171 0.74 -16.01 -6.66
C CYS A 171 1.56 -15.33 -5.56
N LEU A 172 2.46 -14.41 -5.93
CA LEU A 172 3.26 -13.64 -4.97
C LEU A 172 2.38 -12.80 -4.04
N LEU A 173 1.34 -12.15 -4.57
CA LEU A 173 0.37 -11.40 -3.76
C LEU A 173 -0.42 -12.31 -2.81
N ALA A 174 -0.72 -13.55 -3.22
CA ALA A 174 -1.44 -14.51 -2.38
C ALA A 174 -0.64 -14.94 -1.14
N LEU A 175 0.70 -14.86 -1.16
CA LEU A 175 1.55 -15.15 0.02
C LEU A 175 1.30 -14.19 1.20
N PHE A 176 0.70 -13.03 0.93
CA PHE A 176 0.39 -12.01 1.93
C PHE A 176 -1.05 -12.08 2.45
N LYS A 177 -1.83 -13.07 2.02
CA LYS A 177 -3.15 -13.32 2.61
C LYS A 177 -2.98 -13.91 4.02
N ASP A 178 -3.92 -13.57 4.90
CA ASP A 178 -3.98 -14.23 6.20
C ASP A 178 -4.26 -15.72 5.97
N SER A 179 -3.23 -16.54 6.12
CA SER A 179 -3.41 -17.98 6.27
C SER A 179 -3.87 -18.14 7.70
N GLY A 180 -5.19 -18.02 7.92
CA GLY A 180 -5.76 -18.11 9.26
C GLY A 180 -5.09 -19.24 10.01
N ALA A 181 -4.40 -18.92 11.09
CA ALA A 181 -3.88 -19.93 11.99
C ALA A 181 -5.09 -20.72 12.49
N GLU A 182 -5.21 -21.97 12.05
CA GLU A 182 -5.99 -23.00 12.75
C GLU A 182 -5.50 -23.15 14.19
#